data_AF-A0A091M872-F1
#
_entry.id   AF-A0A091M872-F1
#
_cell.length_a   1.000
_cell.length_b   1.000
_cell.length_c   1.000
_cell.angle_alpha   90.00
_cell.angle_beta   90.00
_cell.angle_gamma   90.00
#
_symmetry.space_group_name_H-M   'P 1'
#
loop_
_entity.id
_entity.type
_entity.pdbx_description
1 polymer ?
#
loop_
_entity_poly.entity_id
_entity_poly.type
_entity_poly.pdbx_seq_one_letter_code
_entity_poly.pdbx_strand_id
1 'polypeptide(L)'
;GTTCVLVSFPFIFNPCLGCKENTPQWAAFIYYLPFIIIFQFGWAATQISHLSLIPELVTSDHEKVELTAFRYAFTVMANITVYGLAWLQKNQPDRSEHLGVQDVPIFRNLSLIVVGLGAVFSLIFHLGTKEKPYPPGSLPQLEESTPLLQKEPTSPPRPLLIWKDWLLEPAFYQVAVLYMSTRLIVNLSQTYIAMYLTNSLLLPKKYIATIPLVMYISGFLSSFLMKPVNKWIGRNVS
;
A
#
# COMPACT_ATOMS: atom_id res chain seq x y z
N GLY A 1 10.05 -0.40 -8.55
CA GLY A 1 9.22 -0.32 -7.33
C GLY A 1 9.47 -1.49 -6.40
N THR A 2 9.04 -2.70 -6.79
CA THR A 2 9.10 -3.90 -5.93
C THR A 2 10.49 -4.19 -5.36
N THR A 3 11.55 -4.14 -6.18
CA THR A 3 12.91 -4.38 -5.71
C THR A 3 13.32 -3.41 -4.59
N CYS A 4 12.94 -2.13 -4.68
CA CYS A 4 13.20 -1.15 -3.63
C CYS A 4 12.55 -1.56 -2.31
N VAL A 5 11.27 -1.97 -2.35
CA VAL A 5 10.52 -2.42 -1.17
C VAL A 5 11.15 -3.69 -0.56
N LEU A 6 11.47 -4.69 -1.39
CA LEU A 6 12.05 -5.95 -0.93
C LEU A 6 13.41 -5.74 -0.26
N VAL A 7 14.22 -4.83 -0.79
CA VAL A 7 15.54 -4.53 -0.24
C VAL A 7 15.44 -3.67 1.01
N SER A 8 14.59 -2.64 1.05
CA SER A 8 14.59 -1.69 2.17
C SER A 8 13.80 -2.16 3.39
N PHE A 9 12.68 -2.88 3.20
CA PHE A 9 11.76 -3.23 4.28
C PHE A 9 12.41 -4.08 5.40
N PRO A 10 13.23 -5.11 5.12
CA PRO A 10 13.91 -5.87 6.17
C PRO A 10 14.83 -5.01 7.04
N PHE A 11 15.50 -3.99 6.46
CA PHE A 11 16.42 -3.12 7.19
C PHE A 11 15.70 -2.07 8.06
N ILE A 12 14.41 -1.81 7.81
CA ILE A 12 13.59 -0.93 8.66
C ILE A 12 13.18 -1.65 9.95
N PHE A 13 12.93 -2.96 9.88
CA PHE A 13 12.38 -3.76 10.99
C PHE A 13 13.39 -4.67 11.70
N ASN A 14 14.59 -4.84 11.13
CA ASN A 14 15.70 -5.53 11.78
C ASN A 14 16.54 -4.51 12.57
N PRO A 15 17.02 -4.84 13.78
CA PRO A 15 17.98 -4.01 14.50
C PRO A 15 19.11 -3.52 13.60
N CYS A 16 19.45 -2.25 13.74
CA CYS A 16 20.49 -1.61 12.96
C CYS A 16 21.82 -2.36 13.08
N LEU A 17 22.44 -2.62 11.93
CA LEU A 17 23.68 -3.39 11.82
C LEU A 17 24.81 -2.63 12.53
N GLY A 18 25.23 -3.11 13.70
CA GLY A 18 26.32 -2.51 14.48
C GLY A 18 25.89 -1.56 15.61
N CYS A 19 24.59 -1.38 15.84
CA CYS A 19 24.11 -0.66 17.03
C CYS A 19 24.29 -1.52 18.29
N LYS A 20 24.97 -0.96 19.29
CA LYS A 20 25.06 -1.50 20.66
C LYS A 20 24.05 -0.80 21.57
N GLU A 21 23.80 -1.33 22.78
CA GLU A 21 22.87 -0.75 23.76
C GLU A 21 23.12 0.74 24.08
N ASN A 22 24.37 1.22 23.90
CA ASN A 22 24.77 2.60 24.13
C ASN A 22 24.75 3.51 22.88
N THR A 23 24.11 3.09 21.79
CA THR A 23 24.08 3.89 20.55
C THR A 23 23.13 5.08 20.71
N PRO A 24 23.58 6.31 20.45
CA PRO A 24 22.72 7.48 20.60
C PRO A 24 21.59 7.48 19.56
N GLN A 25 20.41 7.96 19.95
CA GLN A 25 19.19 7.92 19.13
C GLN A 25 19.35 8.60 17.75
N TRP A 26 20.12 9.69 17.67
CA TRP A 26 20.37 10.39 16.42
C TRP A 26 21.12 9.53 15.40
N ALA A 27 22.00 8.63 15.85
CA ALA A 27 22.74 7.72 14.97
C ALA A 27 21.83 6.63 14.41
N ALA A 28 20.92 6.10 15.23
CA ALA A 28 19.88 5.18 14.76
C ALA A 28 18.95 5.86 13.74
N PHE A 29 18.57 7.12 13.98
CA PHE A 29 17.77 7.90 13.04
C PHE A 29 18.45 8.04 11.68
N ILE A 30 19.73 8.42 11.66
CA ILE A 30 20.51 8.54 10.40
C ILE A 30 20.61 7.20 9.68
N TYR A 31 20.76 6.09 10.40
CA TYR A 31 20.83 4.75 9.81
C TYR A 31 19.52 4.35 9.10
N TYR A 32 18.37 4.56 9.73
CA TYR A 32 17.08 4.14 9.16
C TYR A 32 16.56 5.06 8.06
N LEU A 33 16.96 6.34 8.06
CA LEU A 33 16.51 7.36 7.13
C LEU A 33 16.61 6.95 5.64
N PRO A 34 17.77 6.51 5.10
CA PRO A 34 17.86 6.12 3.69
C PRO A 34 16.96 4.94 3.32
N PHE A 35 16.81 3.95 4.21
CA PHE A 35 15.93 2.80 3.97
C PHE A 35 14.46 3.21 3.92
N ILE A 36 14.04 4.12 4.80
CA ILE A 36 12.68 4.67 4.79
C ILE A 36 12.43 5.44 3.49
N ILE A 37 13.37 6.26 3.03
CA ILE A 37 13.23 7.00 1.77
C ILE A 37 13.06 6.04 0.59
N ILE A 38 13.93 5.02 0.49
CA ILE A 38 13.85 4.00 -0.57
C ILE A 38 12.53 3.23 -0.50
N PHE A 39 12.08 2.90 0.72
CA PHE A 39 10.80 2.22 0.93
C PHE A 39 9.61 3.05 0.45
N GLN A 40 9.54 4.33 0.84
CA GLN A 40 8.44 5.22 0.46
C GLN A 40 8.39 5.44 -1.05
N PHE A 41 9.55 5.60 -1.69
CA PHE A 41 9.65 5.65 -3.15
C PHE A 41 9.19 4.33 -3.80
N GLY A 42 9.69 3.20 -3.31
CA GLY A 42 9.34 1.87 -3.81
C GLY A 42 7.85 1.59 -3.71
N TRP A 43 7.26 1.88 -2.56
CA TRP A 43 5.84 1.71 -2.28
C TRP A 43 4.97 2.59 -3.17
N ALA A 44 5.30 3.88 -3.28
CA ALA A 44 4.59 4.81 -4.16
C ALA A 44 4.67 4.37 -5.63
N ALA A 45 5.85 3.99 -6.11
CA ALA A 45 6.05 3.50 -7.47
C ALA A 45 5.18 2.27 -7.76
N THR A 46 5.18 1.26 -6.87
CA THR A 46 4.32 0.08 -7.05
C THR A 46 2.83 0.40 -7.01
N GLN A 47 2.43 1.33 -6.14
CA GLN A 47 1.02 1.72 -6.00
C GLN A 47 0.52 2.45 -7.25
N ILE A 48 1.31 3.39 -7.78
CA ILE A 48 0.95 4.17 -8.97
C ILE A 48 0.87 3.26 -10.20
N SER A 49 1.89 2.40 -10.42
CA SER A 49 1.88 1.45 -11.55
C SER A 49 0.71 0.47 -11.50
N HIS A 50 0.31 0.00 -10.30
CA HIS A 50 -0.87 -0.85 -10.19
C HIS A 50 -2.16 -0.07 -10.48
N LEU A 51 -2.25 1.21 -10.10
CA LEU A 51 -3.43 2.02 -10.36
C LEU A 51 -3.59 2.35 -11.85
N SER A 52 -2.48 2.58 -12.56
CA SER A 52 -2.51 2.83 -14.01
C SER A 52 -2.88 1.57 -14.82
N LEU A 53 -2.63 0.37 -14.29
CA LEU A 53 -2.95 -0.88 -14.97
C LEU A 53 -4.46 -1.20 -14.99
N ILE A 54 -5.21 -0.76 -13.98
CA ILE A 54 -6.66 -1.04 -13.87
C ILE A 54 -7.48 -0.60 -15.10
N PRO A 55 -7.34 0.64 -15.60
CA PRO A 55 -8.09 1.07 -16.79
C PRO A 55 -7.62 0.39 -18.09
N GLU A 56 -6.40 -0.14 -18.16
CA GLU A 56 -5.92 -0.90 -19.32
C GLU A 56 -6.47 -2.33 -19.35
N LEU A 57 -6.63 -2.95 -18.18
CA LEU A 57 -7.17 -4.30 -18.06
C LEU A 57 -8.66 -4.38 -18.40
N VAL A 58 -9.39 -3.28 -18.20
CA VAL A 58 -10.84 -3.28 -18.28
C VAL A 58 -11.40 -2.00 -18.89
N THR A 59 -12.20 -2.15 -19.95
CA THR A 59 -12.82 -1.02 -20.66
C THR A 59 -14.10 -0.51 -19.98
N SER A 60 -14.84 -1.39 -19.30
CA SER A 60 -16.11 -1.06 -18.62
C SER A 60 -15.91 -0.41 -17.25
N ASP A 61 -16.59 0.72 -16.99
CA ASP A 61 -16.49 1.42 -15.69
C ASP A 61 -17.02 0.59 -14.52
N HIS A 62 -18.05 -0.24 -14.75
CA HIS A 62 -18.57 -1.15 -13.72
C HIS A 62 -17.50 -2.17 -13.28
N GLU A 63 -16.78 -2.75 -14.23
CA GLU A 63 -15.75 -3.74 -13.96
C GLU A 63 -14.47 -3.10 -13.36
N LYS A 64 -14.14 -1.85 -13.70
CA LYS A 64 -13.06 -1.07 -13.02
C LYS A 64 -13.36 -0.87 -11.54
N VAL A 65 -14.60 -0.53 -11.19
CA VAL A 65 -15.04 -0.39 -9.79
C VAL A 65 -14.91 -1.73 -9.07
N GLU A 66 -15.31 -2.82 -9.71
CA GLU A 66 -15.20 -4.18 -9.16
C GLU A 66 -13.73 -4.60 -8.93
N LEU A 67 -12.85 -4.37 -9.90
CA LEU A 67 -11.43 -4.69 -9.80
C LEU A 67 -10.74 -3.87 -8.70
N THR A 68 -11.12 -2.59 -8.60
CA THR A 68 -10.68 -1.69 -7.53
C THR A 68 -11.15 -2.19 -6.16
N ALA A 69 -12.39 -2.65 -6.05
CA ALA A 69 -12.93 -3.22 -4.81
C ALA A 69 -12.17 -4.50 -4.39
N PHE A 70 -11.88 -5.39 -5.34
CA PHE A 70 -11.05 -6.58 -5.06
C PHE A 70 -9.65 -6.20 -4.55
N ARG A 71 -8.99 -5.21 -5.18
CA ARG A 71 -7.68 -4.72 -4.72
C ARG A 71 -7.72 -4.25 -3.26
N TYR A 72 -8.75 -3.48 -2.90
CA TYR A 72 -8.92 -3.04 -1.52
C TYR A 72 -9.21 -4.20 -0.58
N ALA A 73 -10.03 -5.18 -0.99
CA ALA A 73 -10.30 -6.38 -0.22
C ALA A 73 -9.01 -7.20 0.04
N PHE A 74 -8.14 -7.36 -0.96
CA PHE A 74 -6.84 -8.02 -0.78
C PHE A 74 -5.92 -7.26 0.17
N THR A 75 -5.93 -5.93 0.11
CA THR A 75 -5.19 -5.09 1.08
C THR A 75 -5.70 -5.33 2.50
N VAL A 76 -7.02 -5.40 2.68
CA VAL A 76 -7.63 -5.68 3.99
C VAL A 76 -7.27 -7.09 4.49
N MET A 77 -7.38 -8.10 3.65
CA MET A 77 -6.99 -9.47 4.00
C MET A 77 -5.50 -9.59 4.36
N ALA A 78 -4.63 -8.88 3.66
CA ALA A 78 -3.22 -8.83 3.98
C ALA A 78 -2.98 -8.22 5.37
N ASN A 79 -3.64 -7.10 5.70
CA ASN A 79 -3.58 -6.51 7.04
C ASN A 79 -4.05 -7.49 8.12
N ILE A 80 -5.21 -8.14 7.92
CA ILE A 80 -5.72 -9.18 8.84
C ILE A 80 -4.68 -10.29 9.05
N THR A 81 -4.07 -10.77 7.97
CA THR A 81 -3.08 -11.85 8.02
C THR A 81 -1.85 -11.44 8.83
N VAL A 82 -1.33 -10.22 8.63
CA VAL A 82 -0.21 -9.68 9.41
C VAL A 82 -0.55 -9.61 10.90
N TYR A 83 -1.74 -9.09 11.24
CA TYR A 83 -2.21 -9.06 12.64
C TYR A 83 -2.37 -10.45 13.24
N GLY A 84 -2.93 -11.40 12.49
CA GLY A 84 -3.09 -12.79 12.92
C GLY A 84 -1.75 -13.48 13.18
N LEU A 85 -0.77 -13.29 12.28
CA LEU A 85 0.59 -13.81 12.47
C LEU A 85 1.27 -13.19 13.70
N ALA A 86 1.11 -11.88 13.91
CA ALA A 86 1.65 -11.21 15.08
C ALA A 86 1.04 -11.73 16.39
N TRP A 87 -0.27 -11.96 16.40
CA TRP A 87 -0.99 -12.53 17.54
C TRP A 87 -0.50 -13.94 17.87
N LEU A 88 -0.39 -14.81 16.86
CA LEU A 88 0.08 -16.19 17.02
C LEU A 88 1.50 -16.26 17.59
N GLN A 89 2.40 -15.39 17.14
CA GLN A 89 3.76 -15.34 17.67
C GLN A 89 3.84 -14.80 19.10
N LYS A 90 2.93 -13.90 19.47
CA LYS A 90 2.89 -13.32 20.82
C LYS A 90 2.27 -14.26 21.86
N ASN A 91 1.31 -15.11 21.48
CA ASN A 91 0.56 -15.96 22.40
C ASN A 91 1.31 -17.24 22.85
N GLN A 92 2.65 -17.25 22.80
CA GLN A 92 3.46 -18.37 23.28
C GLN A 92 3.58 -18.30 24.83
N PRO A 93 3.47 -19.44 25.54
CA PRO A 93 3.16 -19.49 26.98
C PRO A 93 4.20 -18.87 27.92
N ASP A 94 5.41 -18.53 27.45
CA ASP A 94 6.52 -18.02 28.28
C ASP A 94 6.83 -16.52 28.10
N ARG A 95 5.90 -15.70 27.58
CA ARG A 95 6.21 -14.29 27.25
C ARG A 95 5.39 -13.25 28.01
N SER A 96 6.09 -12.19 28.43
CA SER A 96 5.61 -11.06 29.20
C SER A 96 4.57 -10.21 28.44
N GLU A 97 3.56 -9.70 29.16
CA GLU A 97 2.43 -8.93 28.57
C GLU A 97 2.83 -7.54 28.01
N HIS A 98 4.01 -7.03 28.39
CA HIS A 98 4.49 -5.70 28.04
C HIS A 98 5.34 -5.73 26.76
N LEU A 99 5.07 -4.80 25.84
CA LEU A 99 5.81 -4.70 24.58
C LEU A 99 7.16 -4.08 24.90
N GLY A 100 8.25 -4.79 24.64
CA GLY A 100 9.60 -4.36 25.01
C GLY A 100 10.63 -4.67 23.94
N VAL A 101 11.89 -4.31 24.20
CA VAL A 101 13.03 -4.62 23.33
C VAL A 101 13.18 -6.13 23.08
N GLN A 102 12.63 -6.96 23.98
CA GLN A 102 12.56 -8.42 23.85
C GLN A 102 11.66 -8.91 22.69
N ASP A 103 10.77 -8.08 22.17
CA ASP A 103 9.89 -8.41 21.04
C ASP A 103 10.50 -8.08 19.68
N VAL A 104 11.64 -7.38 19.63
CA VAL A 104 12.40 -7.10 18.38
C VAL A 104 12.56 -8.34 17.49
N PRO A 105 12.95 -9.54 17.98
CA PRO A 105 13.01 -10.73 17.13
C PRO A 105 11.66 -11.19 16.57
N ILE A 106 10.54 -10.91 17.26
CA ILE A 106 9.18 -11.20 16.76
C ILE A 106 8.90 -10.30 15.56
N PHE A 107 9.09 -8.99 15.71
CA PHE A 107 8.88 -8.02 14.63
C PHE A 107 9.77 -8.29 13.43
N ARG A 108 11.02 -8.69 13.67
CA ARG A 108 11.93 -9.14 12.61
C ARG A 108 11.38 -10.36 11.87
N ASN A 109 10.96 -11.40 12.58
CA ASN A 109 10.43 -12.61 11.95
C ASN A 109 9.14 -12.32 11.17
N LEU A 110 8.24 -11.50 11.71
CA LEU A 110 7.04 -11.04 11.01
C LEU A 110 7.42 -10.27 9.73
N SER A 111 8.35 -9.33 9.82
CA SER A 111 8.82 -8.56 8.67
C SER A 111 9.37 -9.47 7.57
N LEU A 112 10.21 -10.45 7.92
CA LEU A 112 10.77 -11.41 6.96
C LEU A 112 9.69 -12.29 6.31
N ILE A 113 8.70 -12.77 7.07
CA ILE A 113 7.58 -13.55 6.53
C ILE A 113 6.77 -12.70 5.54
N VAL A 114 6.44 -11.46 5.90
CA VAL A 114 5.65 -10.56 5.06
C VAL A 114 6.39 -10.19 3.78
N VAL A 115 7.70 -9.89 3.87
CA VAL A 115 8.55 -9.64 2.69
C VAL A 115 8.65 -10.88 1.81
N GLY A 116 8.82 -12.06 2.40
CA GLY A 116 8.88 -13.32 1.67
C GLY A 116 7.58 -13.61 0.90
N LEU A 117 6.43 -13.49 1.56
CA LEU A 117 5.12 -13.64 0.92
C LEU A 117 4.93 -12.60 -0.20
N GLY A 118 5.26 -11.34 0.07
CA GLY A 118 5.20 -10.27 -0.91
C GLY A 118 6.10 -10.51 -2.13
N ALA A 119 7.30 -11.05 -1.92
CA ALA A 119 8.22 -11.42 -2.99
C ALA A 119 7.64 -12.53 -3.88
N VAL A 120 7.03 -13.56 -3.29
CA VAL A 120 6.38 -14.64 -4.04
C VAL A 120 5.23 -14.11 -4.90
N PHE A 121 4.32 -13.32 -4.33
CA PHE A 121 3.23 -12.72 -5.09
C PHE A 121 3.72 -11.77 -6.17
N SER A 122 4.78 -10.99 -5.89
CA SER A 122 5.35 -10.11 -6.90
C SER A 122 6.03 -10.88 -8.02
N LEU A 123 6.68 -12.01 -7.73
CA LEU A 123 7.25 -12.88 -8.75
C LEU A 123 6.16 -13.48 -9.64
N ILE A 124 5.06 -13.97 -9.05
CA ILE A 124 3.89 -14.45 -9.79
C ILE A 124 3.35 -13.35 -10.70
N PHE A 125 3.22 -12.12 -10.19
CA PHE A 125 2.77 -10.98 -10.98
C PHE A 125 3.69 -10.75 -12.18
N HIS A 126 5.01 -10.57 -11.98
CA HIS A 126 5.95 -10.28 -13.08
C HIS A 126 6.08 -11.43 -14.09
N LEU A 127 5.94 -12.69 -13.66
CA LEU A 127 5.95 -13.84 -14.58
C LEU A 127 4.62 -14.00 -15.34
N GLY A 128 3.51 -13.65 -14.70
CA GLY A 128 2.15 -13.76 -15.26
C GLY A 128 1.81 -12.61 -16.20
N THR A 129 2.28 -11.40 -15.92
CA THR A 129 2.11 -10.22 -16.78
C THR A 129 3.13 -10.23 -17.90
N LYS A 130 2.90 -11.09 -18.90
CA LYS A 130 3.65 -11.03 -20.15
C LYS A 130 3.22 -9.81 -20.95
N GLU A 131 3.97 -8.72 -20.81
CA GLU A 131 3.88 -7.58 -21.71
C GLU A 131 4.32 -8.03 -23.11
N LYS A 132 3.52 -7.72 -24.14
CA LYS A 132 3.90 -8.01 -25.53
C LYS A 132 5.09 -7.11 -25.87
N PRO A 133 6.22 -7.66 -26.37
CA PRO A 133 7.35 -6.84 -26.77
C PRO A 133 6.90 -5.83 -27.83
N TYR A 134 7.16 -4.55 -27.58
CA TYR A 134 6.97 -3.52 -28.60
C TYR A 134 7.94 -3.82 -29.75
N PRO A 135 7.49 -3.91 -31.02
CA PRO A 135 8.39 -4.15 -32.12
C PRO A 135 9.48 -3.04 -32.17
N PRO A 136 10.76 -3.40 -32.32
CA PRO A 136 11.84 -2.42 -32.36
C PRO A 136 11.70 -1.58 -33.64
N GLY A 137 11.21 -0.35 -33.53
CA GLY A 137 11.07 0.58 -34.65
C GLY A 137 9.85 1.51 -34.60
N SER A 138 8.86 1.25 -33.76
CA SER A 138 7.83 2.23 -33.45
C SER A 138 8.38 3.22 -32.41
N LEU A 139 8.42 4.51 -32.77
CA LEU A 139 8.43 5.61 -31.79
C LEU A 139 7.37 5.29 -30.71
N PRO A 140 7.60 5.61 -29.42
CA PRO A 140 6.62 5.36 -28.39
C PRO A 140 5.34 6.12 -28.76
N GLN A 141 4.39 5.40 -29.36
CA GLN A 141 3.09 5.94 -29.67
C GLN A 141 2.42 6.02 -28.30
N LEU A 142 2.35 7.24 -27.78
CA LEU A 142 1.64 7.60 -26.57
C LEU A 142 0.13 7.40 -26.82
N GLU A 143 -0.30 6.16 -27.00
CA GLU A 143 -1.71 5.76 -26.91
C GLU A 143 -2.06 5.57 -25.43
N GLU A 144 -1.87 6.62 -24.64
CA GLU A 144 -2.48 6.70 -23.33
C GLU A 144 -3.77 7.52 -23.49
N SER A 145 -4.90 6.81 -23.41
CA SER A 145 -6.25 7.35 -23.22
C SER A 145 -6.94 7.96 -24.45
N THR A 146 -7.73 7.15 -25.17
CA THR A 146 -8.99 7.65 -25.75
C THR A 146 -9.86 8.18 -24.59
N PRO A 147 -10.19 9.48 -24.53
CA PRO A 147 -11.10 9.99 -23.51
C PRO A 147 -12.52 9.53 -23.85
N LEU A 148 -13.21 8.91 -22.89
CA LEU A 148 -14.65 8.58 -22.94
C LEU A 148 -15.55 9.82 -22.83
N LEU A 149 -15.05 11.01 -23.20
CA LEU A 149 -15.82 12.24 -23.25
C LEU A 149 -15.96 12.68 -24.70
N GLN A 150 -17.10 12.26 -25.24
CA GLN A 150 -17.97 13.01 -26.14
C GLN A 150 -17.27 13.91 -27.18
N LYS A 151 -17.35 13.43 -28.42
CA LYS A 151 -17.17 14.16 -29.67
C LYS A 151 -17.79 15.58 -29.61
N GLU A 152 -16.98 16.59 -29.34
CA GLU A 152 -17.21 17.96 -29.83
C GLU A 152 -16.25 18.24 -31.00
N PRO A 153 -16.72 18.90 -32.07
CA PRO A 153 -15.87 19.23 -33.20
C PRO A 153 -15.01 20.46 -32.89
N THR A 154 -13.75 20.41 -33.35
CA THR A 154 -12.84 21.54 -33.58
C THR A 154 -12.32 22.33 -32.37
N SER A 155 -11.28 21.78 -31.73
CA SER A 155 -10.19 22.61 -31.16
C SER A 155 -8.84 22.01 -31.58
N PRO A 156 -7.79 22.82 -31.83
CA PRO A 156 -6.50 22.30 -32.26
C PRO A 156 -5.94 21.35 -31.19
N PRO A 157 -5.16 20.32 -31.57
CA PRO A 157 -4.61 19.36 -30.63
C PRO A 157 -3.78 20.12 -29.58
N ARG A 158 -4.28 20.17 -28.34
CA ARG A 158 -3.50 20.72 -27.22
C ARG A 158 -2.24 19.85 -27.12
N PRO A 159 -1.03 20.43 -27.19
CA PRO A 159 0.18 19.64 -27.02
C PRO A 159 0.10 18.98 -25.64
N LEU A 160 0.11 17.65 -25.63
CA LEU A 160 0.19 16.88 -24.40
C LEU A 160 1.49 17.28 -23.71
N LEU A 161 1.37 17.89 -22.52
CA LEU A 161 2.50 18.35 -21.71
C LEU A 161 3.48 17.20 -21.53
N ILE A 162 4.71 17.39 -21.99
CA ILE A 162 5.79 16.45 -21.77
C ILE A 162 6.07 16.42 -20.26
N TRP A 163 6.53 15.30 -19.70
CA TRP A 163 6.80 15.18 -18.25
C TRP A 163 7.71 16.30 -17.70
N LYS A 164 8.54 16.90 -18.56
CA LYS A 164 9.39 18.06 -18.24
C LYS A 164 8.60 19.35 -18.08
N ASP A 165 7.51 19.53 -18.81
CA ASP A 165 6.67 20.72 -18.75
C ASP A 165 5.89 20.77 -17.42
N TRP A 166 5.53 19.60 -16.88
CA TRP A 166 4.99 19.48 -15.52
C TRP A 166 5.93 20.00 -14.44
N LEU A 167 7.25 19.89 -14.64
CA LEU A 167 8.25 20.41 -13.69
C LEU A 167 8.43 21.93 -13.81
N LEU A 168 7.93 22.57 -14.87
CA LEU A 168 7.95 24.03 -14.99
C LEU A 168 6.68 24.67 -14.47
N GLU A 169 5.57 23.93 -14.41
CA GLU A 169 4.26 24.46 -14.06
C GLU A 169 4.15 24.75 -12.55
N PRO A 170 3.97 26.02 -12.12
CA PRO A 170 3.92 26.36 -10.70
C PRO A 170 2.70 25.77 -9.97
N ALA A 171 1.59 25.55 -10.67
CA ALA A 171 0.41 24.90 -10.10
C ALA A 171 0.69 23.45 -9.65
N PHE A 172 1.59 22.74 -10.34
CA PHE A 172 2.01 21.39 -9.95
C PHE A 172 2.64 21.39 -8.57
N TYR A 173 3.52 22.35 -8.27
CA TYR A 173 4.17 22.47 -6.97
C TYR A 173 3.18 22.83 -5.85
N GLN A 174 2.18 23.66 -6.13
CA GLN A 174 1.14 23.99 -5.14
C GLN A 174 0.34 22.75 -4.73
N VAL A 175 -0.13 21.98 -5.71
CA VAL A 175 -0.87 20.74 -5.47
C VAL A 175 0.03 19.70 -4.78
N ALA A 176 1.30 19.58 -5.20
CA ALA A 176 2.25 18.67 -4.58
C ALA A 176 2.51 19.02 -3.11
N VAL A 177 2.76 20.29 -2.77
CA VAL A 177 2.99 20.73 -1.38
C VAL A 177 1.74 20.49 -0.53
N LEU A 178 0.56 20.83 -1.03
CA LEU A 178 -0.70 20.59 -0.32
C LEU A 178 -0.89 19.10 -0.05
N TYR A 179 -0.75 18.26 -1.09
CA TYR A 179 -0.89 16.81 -0.99
C TYR A 179 0.12 16.19 -0.02
N MET A 180 1.40 16.58 -0.11
CA MET A 180 2.46 16.07 0.76
C MET A 180 2.24 16.51 2.22
N SER A 181 1.78 17.73 2.44
CA SER A 181 1.42 18.23 3.78
C SER A 181 0.25 17.45 4.37
N THR A 182 -0.81 17.21 3.58
CA THR A 182 -1.94 16.37 4.00
C THR A 182 -1.48 14.96 4.34
N ARG A 183 -0.65 14.33 3.50
CA ARG A 183 -0.10 12.99 3.78
C ARG A 183 0.76 12.98 5.05
N LEU A 184 1.58 14.00 5.27
CA LEU A 184 2.40 14.11 6.47
C LEU A 184 1.53 14.19 7.72
N ILE A 185 0.49 15.03 7.72
CA ILE A 185 -0.44 15.17 8.84
C ILE A 185 -1.15 13.84 9.12
N VAL A 186 -1.70 13.17 8.10
CA VAL A 186 -2.39 11.88 8.27
C VAL A 186 -1.45 10.84 8.88
N ASN A 187 -0.21 10.75 8.41
CA ASN A 187 0.78 9.81 8.93
C ASN A 187 1.16 10.12 10.40
N LEU A 188 1.32 11.41 10.73
CA LEU A 188 1.58 11.86 12.09
C LEU A 188 0.40 11.53 13.00
N SER A 189 -0.83 11.81 12.58
CA SER A 189 -2.03 11.48 13.34
C SER A 189 -2.15 9.97 13.59
N GLN A 190 -1.91 9.13 12.57
CA GLN A 190 -1.93 7.67 12.74
C GLN A 190 -0.89 7.19 13.75
N THR A 191 0.34 7.73 13.69
CA THR A 191 1.43 7.39 14.61
C THR A 191 1.11 7.87 16.04
N TYR A 192 0.60 9.09 16.17
CA TYR A 192 0.30 9.71 17.47
C TYR A 192 -0.88 9.04 18.16
N ILE A 193 -1.93 8.67 17.43
CA ILE A 193 -3.07 7.90 17.96
C ILE A 193 -2.61 6.54 18.49
N ALA A 194 -1.75 5.83 17.76
CA ALA A 194 -1.20 4.55 18.21
C ALA A 194 -0.33 4.72 19.48
N MET A 195 0.49 5.76 19.54
CA MET A 195 1.30 6.07 20.73
C MET A 195 0.43 6.48 21.93
N TYR A 196 -0.60 7.30 21.72
CA TYR A 196 -1.54 7.76 22.74
C TYR A 196 -2.37 6.62 23.33
N LEU A 197 -2.91 5.73 22.48
CA LEU A 197 -3.64 4.54 22.92
C LEU A 197 -2.76 3.58 23.74
N THR A 198 -1.47 3.50 23.42
CA THR A 198 -0.52 2.60 24.11
C THR A 198 -0.03 3.18 25.44
N ASN A 199 0.25 4.49 25.50
CA ASN A 199 0.86 5.14 26.68
C ASN A 199 -0.15 5.75 27.66
N SER A 200 -1.31 6.23 27.20
CA SER A 200 -2.26 6.97 28.05
C SER A 200 -3.46 6.15 28.50
N LEU A 201 -3.88 5.14 27.72
CA LEU A 201 -5.11 4.40 28.00
C LEU A 201 -4.91 3.03 28.66
N LEU A 202 -3.67 2.54 28.81
CA LEU A 202 -3.30 1.29 29.53
C LEU A 202 -4.24 0.10 29.25
N LEU A 203 -4.87 0.08 28.08
CA LEU A 203 -5.93 -0.89 27.80
C LEU A 203 -5.30 -2.28 27.64
N PRO A 204 -5.89 -3.33 28.26
CA PRO A 204 -5.43 -4.69 28.05
C PRO A 204 -5.42 -5.00 26.55
N LYS A 205 -4.24 -5.36 26.05
CA LYS A 205 -3.88 -5.47 24.61
C LYS A 205 -4.68 -6.51 23.81
N LYS A 206 -5.65 -7.19 24.43
CA LYS A 206 -6.57 -8.15 23.81
C LYS A 206 -7.55 -7.48 22.83
N TYR A 207 -7.84 -6.19 22.99
CA TYR A 207 -8.83 -5.48 22.14
C TYR A 207 -8.23 -4.67 21.00
N ILE A 208 -6.93 -4.34 21.04
CA ILE A 208 -6.25 -3.51 20.03
C ILE A 208 -6.13 -4.26 18.68
N ALA A 209 -6.00 -5.58 18.70
CA ALA A 209 -5.97 -6.41 17.50
C ALA A 209 -7.36 -6.92 17.07
N THR A 210 -8.30 -7.08 18.01
CA THR A 210 -9.58 -7.77 17.76
C THR A 210 -10.62 -6.85 17.12
N ILE A 211 -10.69 -5.57 17.50
CA ILE A 211 -11.70 -4.63 16.98
C ILE A 211 -11.52 -4.36 15.47
N PRO A 212 -10.31 -4.06 14.96
CA PRO A 212 -10.10 -3.92 13.52
C PRO A 212 -10.38 -5.23 12.77
N LEU A 213 -9.96 -6.38 13.33
CA LEU A 213 -10.16 -7.69 12.72
C LEU A 213 -11.64 -8.01 12.50
N VAL A 214 -12.50 -7.73 13.48
CA VAL A 214 -13.95 -7.95 13.36
C VAL A 214 -14.60 -6.97 12.37
N MET A 215 -14.22 -5.68 12.37
CA MET A 215 -14.71 -4.71 11.38
C MET A 215 -14.29 -5.07 9.95
N TYR A 216 -13.09 -5.62 9.76
CA TYR A 216 -12.59 -6.00 8.46
C TYR A 216 -13.19 -7.33 7.97
N ILE A 217 -13.37 -8.32 8.85
CA ILE A 217 -14.06 -9.57 8.52
C ILE A 217 -15.51 -9.29 8.13
N SER A 218 -16.22 -8.43 8.87
CA SER A 218 -17.61 -8.08 8.54
C SER A 218 -17.71 -7.30 7.23
N GLY A 219 -16.80 -6.36 6.95
CA GLY A 219 -16.73 -5.64 5.67
C GLY A 219 -16.40 -6.55 4.49
N PHE A 220 -15.51 -7.52 4.70
CA PHE A 220 -15.13 -8.52 3.68
C PHE A 220 -16.27 -9.49 3.36
N LEU A 221 -16.93 -10.04 4.38
CA LEU A 221 -18.14 -10.86 4.23
C LEU A 221 -19.27 -10.06 3.55
N SER A 222 -19.46 -8.80 3.93
CA SER A 222 -20.46 -7.93 3.32
C SER A 222 -20.17 -7.67 1.83
N SER A 223 -18.92 -7.45 1.43
CA SER A 223 -18.54 -7.28 0.02
C SER A 223 -18.76 -8.55 -0.83
N PHE A 224 -18.53 -9.74 -0.27
CA PHE A 224 -18.85 -11.01 -0.93
C PHE A 224 -20.35 -11.25 -1.05
N LEU A 225 -21.14 -10.81 -0.07
CA LEU A 225 -22.60 -10.92 -0.05
C LEU A 225 -23.29 -9.83 -0.90
N MET A 226 -22.65 -8.67 -1.10
CA MET A 226 -23.20 -7.61 -1.94
C MET A 226 -23.40 -8.03 -3.38
N LYS A 227 -22.49 -8.82 -3.99
CA LYS A 227 -22.66 -9.31 -5.37
C LYS A 227 -23.89 -10.21 -5.57
N PRO A 228 -24.13 -11.27 -4.77
CA PRO A 228 -25.34 -12.07 -4.88
C PRO A 228 -26.59 -11.28 -4.47
N VAL A 229 -26.53 -10.41 -3.45
CA VAL A 229 -27.68 -9.59 -3.04
C VAL A 229 -28.07 -8.59 -4.13
N ASN A 230 -27.11 -7.90 -4.76
CA ASN A 230 -27.39 -6.95 -5.83
C ASN A 230 -27.93 -7.67 -7.09
N LYS A 231 -27.42 -8.88 -7.38
CA LYS A 231 -27.93 -9.72 -8.47
C LYS A 231 -29.32 -10.29 -8.18
N TRP A 232 -29.66 -10.53 -6.91
CA TRP A 232 -30.96 -11.06 -6.49
C TRP A 232 -32.02 -9.95 -6.43
N ILE A 233 -31.67 -8.77 -5.92
CA ILE A 233 -32.55 -7.59 -5.89
C ILE A 233 -32.76 -7.04 -7.31
N GLY A 234 -31.71 -6.98 -8.14
CA GLY A 234 -31.84 -6.55 -9.54
C GLY A 234 -32.71 -7.48 -10.40
N ARG A 235 -32.91 -8.74 -9.99
CA ARG A 235 -33.82 -9.68 -10.66
C ARG A 235 -35.28 -9.57 -10.20
N ASN A 236 -35.55 -8.93 -9.07
CA ASN A 236 -36.91 -8.72 -8.54
C ASN A 236 -37.45 -7.31 -8.83
N VAL A 237 -36.66 -6.45 -9.49
CA VAL A 237 -37.05 -5.08 -9.89
C VAL A 237 -37.01 -4.91 -11.42
N SER A 238 -36.99 -6.02 -12.18
CA SER A 238 -37.22 -6.03 -13.63
C SER A 238 -38.42 -6.88 -13.99
#